data_AF-K0F388-F1
#
_entry.id   AF-K0F388-F1
#
_cell.length_a   1.000
_cell.length_b   1.000
_cell.length_c   1.000
_cell.angle_alpha   90.00
_cell.angle_beta   90.00
_cell.angle_gamma   90.00
#
_symmetry.space_group_name_H-M   'P 1'
#
loop_
_entity.id
_entity.type
_entity.pdbx_description
1 polymer ?
#
loop_
_entity_poly.entity_id
_entity_poly.type
_entity_poly.pdbx_seq_one_letter_code
_entity_poly.pdbx_strand_id
1 'polypeptide(L)'
;MARLVVDDPGAFEWRVVDAALDLLDCAECGEMLGSGPSGCARCALMDGFRFSAREIDRPGVPPRNEHAVRVASVVARNRHRYSARARCGYELCLPWVWSGGLPTTPEAQALKAKINRLSDEQLESVTSIEDVLTCTA
;
A
#
# COMPACT_ATOMS: atom_id res chain seq x y z
N MET A 1 -6.79 20.26 12.47
CA MET A 1 -6.70 18.89 13.01
C MET A 1 -5.73 18.03 12.22
N ALA A 2 -5.89 17.88 10.89
CA ALA A 2 -4.97 17.09 10.06
C ALA A 2 -3.47 17.40 10.30
N ARG A 3 -3.11 18.68 10.45
CA ARG A 3 -1.73 19.09 10.76
C ARG A 3 -1.15 18.43 12.03
N LEU A 4 -1.94 18.35 13.11
CA LEU A 4 -1.52 17.73 14.37
C LEU A 4 -1.27 16.23 14.21
N VAL A 5 -2.09 15.57 13.38
CA VAL A 5 -1.94 14.13 13.10
C VAL A 5 -0.66 13.85 12.34
N VAL A 6 -0.33 14.66 11.32
CA VAL A 6 0.90 14.44 10.53
C VAL A 6 2.18 14.88 11.24
N ASP A 7 2.08 15.73 12.26
CA ASP A 7 3.23 16.14 13.08
C ASP A 7 3.61 15.08 14.13
N ASP A 8 2.66 14.24 14.57
CA ASP A 8 2.92 13.06 15.42
C ASP A 8 2.10 11.84 14.96
N PRO A 9 2.45 11.22 13.82
CA PRO A 9 1.70 10.09 13.26
C PRO A 9 1.63 8.89 14.20
N GLY A 10 2.63 8.68 15.07
CA GLY A 10 2.68 7.56 16.02
C GLY A 10 1.63 7.64 17.15
N ALA A 11 1.01 8.80 17.35
CA ALA A 11 -0.08 8.96 18.30
C ALA A 11 -1.44 8.47 17.76
N PHE A 12 -1.57 8.26 16.44
CA PHE A 12 -2.85 8.02 15.79
C PHE A 12 -2.89 6.68 15.03
N GLU A 13 -4.10 6.14 14.85
CA GLU A 13 -4.32 4.97 14.00
C GLU A 13 -4.05 5.31 12.54
N TRP A 14 -3.55 4.34 11.78
CA TRP A 14 -3.10 4.55 10.42
C TRP A 14 -4.16 5.14 9.48
N ARG A 15 -5.44 4.78 9.66
CA ARG A 15 -6.54 5.34 8.85
C ARG A 15 -6.72 6.84 9.08
N VAL A 16 -6.50 7.29 10.32
CA VAL A 16 -6.53 8.71 10.69
C VAL A 16 -5.32 9.44 10.09
N VAL A 17 -4.13 8.82 10.13
CA VAL A 17 -2.92 9.38 9.52
C VAL A 17 -3.06 9.50 8.00
N ASP A 18 -3.53 8.45 7.32
CA ASP A 18 -3.76 8.49 5.87
C ASP A 18 -4.82 9.54 5.50
N ALA A 19 -5.94 9.60 6.22
CA ALA A 19 -6.94 10.65 6.00
C ALA A 19 -6.39 12.06 6.27
N ALA A 20 -5.47 12.23 7.22
CA ALA A 20 -4.85 13.52 7.49
C ALA A 20 -3.85 13.93 6.39
N LEU A 21 -3.09 12.99 5.83
CA LEU A 21 -2.25 13.22 4.66
C LEU A 21 -3.09 13.65 3.45
N ASP A 22 -4.25 13.03 3.26
CA ASP A 22 -5.15 13.32 2.14
C ASP A 22 -5.78 14.71 2.17
N LEU A 23 -5.83 15.34 3.34
CA LEU A 23 -6.41 16.66 3.54
C LEU A 23 -5.38 17.80 3.44
N LEU A 24 -4.11 17.48 3.19
CA LEU A 24 -3.03 18.45 3.20
C LEU A 24 -2.32 18.46 1.84
N ASP A 25 -2.03 19.66 1.35
CA ASP A 25 -1.16 19.82 0.18
C ASP A 25 0.30 19.86 0.60
N CYS A 26 1.16 19.36 -0.28
CA CYS A 26 2.60 19.46 -0.14
C CYS A 26 3.07 20.86 -0.54
N ALA A 27 3.66 21.59 0.41
CA ALA A 27 4.21 22.92 0.16
C ALA A 27 5.35 22.97 -0.88
N GLU A 28 5.96 21.82 -1.22
CA GLU A 28 7.05 21.75 -2.22
C GLU A 28 6.54 21.45 -3.63
N CYS A 29 5.59 20.52 -3.79
CA CYS A 29 5.14 20.07 -5.11
C CYS A 29 3.68 20.39 -5.43
N GLY A 30 2.91 20.95 -4.50
CA GLY A 30 1.48 21.27 -4.67
C GLY A 30 0.53 20.07 -4.62
N GLU A 31 1.03 18.86 -4.86
CA GLU A 31 0.24 17.61 -4.75
C GLU A 31 -0.14 17.28 -3.30
N MET A 32 -1.13 16.40 -3.14
CA MET A 32 -1.52 15.82 -1.84
C MET A 32 -0.29 15.26 -1.08
N LEU A 33 -0.20 15.57 0.21
CA LEU A 33 0.98 15.34 1.03
C LEU A 33 1.30 13.84 1.15
N GLY A 34 2.53 13.46 0.79
CA GLY A 34 2.94 12.05 0.75
C GLY A 34 2.62 11.33 -0.57
N SER A 35 1.83 11.95 -1.46
CA SER A 35 1.43 11.36 -2.75
C SER A 35 2.11 11.99 -3.97
N GLY A 36 2.88 13.04 -3.76
CA GLY A 36 3.62 13.71 -4.84
C GLY A 36 4.66 12.82 -5.56
N PRO A 37 5.33 13.39 -6.59
CA PRO A 37 6.30 12.67 -7.40
C PRO A 37 7.44 12.09 -6.55
N SER A 38 8.08 11.02 -7.05
CA SER A 38 9.20 10.35 -6.36
C SER A 38 10.39 11.28 -6.08
N GLY A 39 10.53 12.37 -6.85
CA GLY A 39 11.55 13.40 -6.64
C GLY A 39 11.23 14.46 -5.57
N CYS A 40 10.01 14.51 -5.02
CA CYS A 40 9.68 15.45 -3.94
C CYS A 40 10.12 14.87 -2.58
N ALA A 41 11.14 15.49 -2.00
CA ALA A 41 11.73 15.04 -0.72
C ALA A 41 10.71 15.08 0.43
N ARG A 42 9.89 16.13 0.52
CA ARG A 42 8.84 16.22 1.55
C ARG A 42 7.80 15.11 1.40
N CYS A 43 7.32 14.84 0.19
CA CYS A 43 6.39 13.73 -0.03
C CYS A 43 7.04 12.38 0.30
N ALA A 44 8.30 12.18 -0.06
CA ALA A 44 9.01 10.95 0.31
C ALA A 44 9.15 10.76 1.83
N LEU A 45 9.46 11.83 2.56
CA LEU A 45 9.52 11.80 4.01
C LEU A 45 8.16 11.47 4.64
N MET A 46 7.11 12.16 4.22
CA MET A 46 5.76 11.97 4.78
C MET A 46 5.17 10.60 4.42
N ASP A 47 5.44 10.10 3.22
CA ASP A 47 5.09 8.73 2.83
C ASP A 47 5.82 7.70 3.70
N GLY A 48 7.09 7.93 4.06
CA GLY A 48 7.79 7.10 5.04
C GLY A 48 7.17 7.16 6.44
N PHE A 49 6.86 8.36 6.93
CA PHE A 49 6.28 8.56 8.27
C PHE A 49 4.89 7.97 8.44
N ARG A 50 4.11 7.79 7.37
CA ARG A 50 2.83 7.07 7.46
C ARG A 50 2.96 5.66 8.06
N PHE A 51 4.13 5.03 7.91
CA PHE A 51 4.41 3.69 8.44
C PHE A 51 4.75 3.67 9.92
N SER A 52 4.84 4.83 10.59
CA SER A 52 4.97 4.94 12.05
C SER A 52 3.62 4.96 12.78
N ALA A 53 2.50 5.08 12.05
CA ALA A 53 1.18 5.12 12.63
C ALA A 53 0.82 3.83 13.38
N ARG A 54 -0.08 3.93 14.36
CA ARG A 54 -0.56 2.76 15.10
C ARG A 54 -1.36 1.86 14.18
N GLU A 55 -1.02 0.57 14.22
CA GLU A 55 -1.73 -0.48 13.52
C GLU A 55 -2.49 -1.32 14.54
N ILE A 56 -3.81 -1.16 14.57
CA ILE A 56 -4.70 -1.99 15.37
C ILE A 56 -5.57 -2.76 14.38
N ASP A 57 -5.52 -4.08 14.44
CA ASP A 57 -6.39 -4.92 13.63
C ASP A 57 -7.85 -4.75 14.09
N ARG A 58 -8.76 -4.62 13.12
CA ARG A 58 -10.20 -4.53 13.40
C ARG A 58 -10.72 -5.85 14.00
N PRO A 59 -11.87 -5.87 14.70
CA PRO A 59 -12.43 -7.11 15.20
C PRO A 59 -12.68 -8.14 14.10
N GLY A 60 -12.35 -9.41 14.37
CA GLY A 60 -12.69 -10.54 13.50
C GLY A 60 -11.74 -10.81 12.32
N VAL A 61 -10.62 -10.09 12.18
CA VAL A 61 -9.59 -10.38 11.17
C VAL A 61 -8.34 -11.04 11.78
N PRO A 62 -7.55 -11.78 10.98
CA PRO A 62 -6.26 -12.29 11.42
C PRO A 62 -5.31 -11.15 11.85
N PRO A 63 -4.37 -11.41 12.78
CA PRO A 63 -3.33 -10.46 13.12
C PRO A 63 -2.56 -9.98 11.88
N ARG A 64 -2.28 -8.68 11.81
CA ARG A 64 -1.59 -7.97 10.72
C ARG A 64 -2.41 -7.84 9.43
N ASN A 65 -3.72 -8.07 9.47
CA ASN A 65 -4.60 -7.76 8.34
C ASN A 65 -4.66 -6.25 8.05
N GLU A 66 -4.79 -5.40 9.07
CA GLU A 66 -4.83 -3.94 8.85
C GLU A 66 -3.49 -3.41 8.33
N HIS A 67 -2.37 -4.04 8.71
CA HIS A 67 -1.07 -3.78 8.09
C HIS A 67 -1.08 -4.08 6.58
N ALA A 68 -1.60 -5.24 6.18
CA ALA A 68 -1.70 -5.61 4.77
C ALA A 68 -2.64 -4.67 3.99
N VAL A 69 -3.79 -4.31 4.57
CA VAL A 69 -4.73 -3.34 4.00
C VAL A 69 -4.05 -1.99 3.78
N ARG A 70 -3.34 -1.49 4.80
CA ARG A 70 -2.64 -0.21 4.71
C ARG A 70 -1.60 -0.20 3.61
N VAL A 71 -0.67 -1.16 3.62
CA VAL A 71 0.39 -1.25 2.61
C VAL A 71 -0.22 -1.35 1.21
N ALA A 72 -1.23 -2.21 1.03
CA ALA A 72 -1.88 -2.38 -0.26
C ALA A 72 -2.61 -1.11 -0.74
N SER A 73 -3.30 -0.41 0.16
CA SER A 73 -3.97 0.86 -0.13
C SER A 73 -2.97 1.94 -0.54
N VAL A 74 -1.83 2.03 0.16
CA VAL A 74 -0.78 3.00 -0.17
C VAL A 74 -0.18 2.71 -1.55
N VAL A 75 0.10 1.45 -1.87
CA VAL A 75 0.64 1.04 -3.17
C VAL A 75 -0.34 1.37 -4.29
N ALA A 76 -1.62 1.01 -4.13
CA ALA A 76 -2.65 1.26 -5.13
C ALA A 76 -2.85 2.77 -5.40
N ARG A 77 -2.75 3.61 -4.37
CA ARG A 77 -2.95 5.06 -4.48
C ARG A 77 -1.73 5.80 -5.03
N ASN A 78 -0.53 5.25 -4.86
CA ASN A 78 0.72 5.91 -5.23
C ASN A 78 1.53 5.05 -6.21
N ARG A 79 0.87 4.56 -7.26
CA ARG A 79 1.43 3.58 -8.20
C ARG A 79 2.82 3.96 -8.72
N HIS A 80 3.05 5.24 -9.01
CA HIS A 80 4.32 5.77 -9.50
C HIS A 80 5.50 5.62 -8.54
N ARG A 81 5.24 5.36 -7.25
CA ARG A 81 6.27 5.14 -6.22
C ARG A 81 6.67 3.68 -6.07
N TYR A 82 5.97 2.74 -6.70
CA TYR A 82 6.15 1.31 -6.53
C TYR A 82 6.42 0.59 -7.85
N SER A 83 7.26 -0.45 -7.78
CA SER A 83 7.57 -1.28 -8.96
C SER A 83 6.33 -2.02 -9.47
N ALA A 84 6.29 -2.34 -10.76
CA ALA A 84 5.19 -3.12 -11.37
C ALA A 84 4.94 -4.45 -10.62
N ARG A 85 5.99 -5.09 -10.12
CA ARG A 85 5.90 -6.32 -9.30
C ARG A 85 5.23 -6.08 -7.95
N ALA A 86 5.58 -5.01 -7.26
CA ALA A 86 4.93 -4.65 -5.99
C ALA A 86 3.46 -4.30 -6.21
N ARG A 87 3.17 -3.49 -7.25
CA ARG A 87 1.81 -3.12 -7.65
C ARG A 87 0.96 -4.34 -7.95
N CYS A 88 1.43 -5.23 -8.83
CA CYS A 88 0.74 -6.48 -9.16
C CYS A 88 0.31 -7.26 -7.91
N GLY A 89 1.22 -7.49 -6.95
CA GLY A 89 0.87 -8.22 -5.73
C GLY A 89 -0.12 -7.49 -4.83
N TYR A 90 0.17 -6.22 -4.52
CA TYR A 90 -0.61 -5.46 -3.55
C TYR A 90 -1.98 -5.02 -4.09
N GLU A 91 -2.06 -4.59 -5.35
CA GLU A 91 -3.32 -4.16 -5.99
C GLU A 91 -4.27 -5.35 -6.15
N LEU A 92 -3.78 -6.51 -6.62
CA LEU A 92 -4.61 -7.72 -6.77
C LEU A 92 -5.08 -8.30 -5.43
N CYS A 93 -4.26 -8.23 -4.38
CA CYS A 93 -4.64 -8.71 -3.06
C CYS A 93 -5.55 -7.73 -2.29
N LEU A 94 -5.59 -6.44 -2.65
CA LEU A 94 -6.28 -5.39 -1.90
C LEU A 94 -7.76 -5.74 -1.59
N PRO A 95 -8.61 -6.17 -2.55
CA PRO A 95 -10.01 -6.49 -2.26
C PRO A 95 -10.18 -7.63 -1.24
N TRP A 96 -9.30 -8.63 -1.30
CA TRP A 96 -9.35 -9.78 -0.40
C TRP A 96 -8.88 -9.44 1.01
N VAL A 97 -7.76 -8.70 1.15
CA VAL A 97 -7.29 -8.26 2.47
C VAL A 97 -8.26 -7.25 3.10
N TRP A 98 -8.88 -6.39 2.28
CA TRP A 98 -9.95 -5.49 2.72
C TRP A 98 -11.15 -6.26 3.27
N SER A 99 -11.49 -7.40 2.68
CA SER A 99 -12.58 -8.27 3.14
C SER A 99 -12.24 -9.10 4.39
N GLY A 100 -11.00 -9.02 4.90
CA GLY A 100 -10.55 -9.70 6.13
C GLY A 100 -9.69 -10.93 5.90
N GLY A 101 -9.36 -11.22 4.64
CA GLY A 101 -8.39 -12.26 4.29
C GLY A 101 -6.96 -11.86 4.60
N LEU A 102 -6.08 -12.83 4.78
CA LEU A 102 -4.64 -12.58 4.87
C LEU A 102 -3.90 -13.84 4.41
N PRO A 103 -2.92 -13.73 3.48
CA PRO A 103 -2.16 -14.90 3.09
C PRO A 103 -1.21 -15.26 4.22
N THR A 104 -1.03 -16.55 4.44
CA THR A 104 0.08 -17.06 5.23
C THR A 104 1.41 -16.67 4.56
N THR A 105 2.50 -16.65 5.33
CA THR A 105 3.83 -16.34 4.79
C THR A 105 4.21 -17.24 3.60
N PRO A 106 3.99 -18.57 3.62
CA PRO A 106 4.25 -19.43 2.46
C PRO A 106 3.41 -19.07 1.23
N GLU A 107 2.12 -18.77 1.40
CA GLU A 107 1.25 -18.36 0.28
C GLU A 107 1.72 -17.04 -0.34
N ALA A 108 2.06 -16.05 0.49
CA ALA A 108 2.59 -14.77 0.03
C ALA A 108 3.93 -14.94 -0.73
N GLN A 109 4.81 -15.80 -0.24
CA GLN A 109 6.09 -16.10 -0.89
C GLN A 109 5.91 -16.84 -2.22
N ALA A 110 4.98 -17.79 -2.29
CA ALA A 110 4.66 -18.52 -3.51
C ALA A 110 4.09 -17.58 -4.59
N LEU A 111 3.16 -16.69 -4.21
CA LEU A 111 2.62 -15.67 -5.10
C LEU A 111 3.73 -14.73 -5.59
N LYS A 112 4.58 -14.22 -4.69
CA LYS A 112 5.73 -13.37 -5.06
C LYS A 112 6.65 -14.07 -6.06
N ALA A 113 6.92 -15.37 -5.87
CA ALA A 113 7.77 -16.14 -6.79
C ALA A 113 7.16 -16.28 -8.19
N LYS A 114 5.82 -16.33 -8.31
CA LYS A 114 5.10 -16.30 -9.59
C LYS A 114 5.18 -14.91 -10.24
N ILE A 115 4.84 -13.85 -9.50
CA ILE A 115 4.91 -12.46 -9.95
C ILE A 115 6.31 -12.12 -10.49
N ASN A 116 7.37 -12.57 -9.81
CA ASN A 116 8.74 -12.29 -10.22
C ASN A 116 9.12 -12.85 -11.59
N ARG A 117 8.39 -13.84 -12.11
CA ARG A 117 8.64 -14.45 -13.43
C ARG A 117 7.86 -13.77 -14.56
N LEU A 118 6.89 -12.92 -14.25
CA LEU A 118 6.11 -12.21 -15.25
C LEU A 118 6.93 -11.09 -15.89
N SER A 119 6.70 -10.85 -17.18
CA SER A 119 7.19 -9.69 -17.91
C SER A 119 6.46 -8.41 -17.45
N ASP A 120 7.02 -7.24 -17.74
CA ASP A 120 6.38 -5.97 -17.37
C ASP A 120 5.01 -5.79 -18.06
N GLU A 121 4.85 -6.28 -19.30
CA GLU A 121 3.57 -6.34 -20.01
C GLU A 121 2.55 -7.20 -19.24
N GLN A 122 2.96 -8.41 -18.84
CA GLN A 122 2.11 -9.33 -18.08
C GLN A 122 1.72 -8.75 -16.71
N LEU A 123 2.65 -8.04 -16.04
CA LEU A 123 2.40 -7.41 -14.74
C LEU A 123 1.33 -6.32 -14.80
N GLU A 124 1.20 -5.61 -15.93
CA GLU A 124 0.14 -4.61 -16.13
C GLU A 124 -1.16 -5.21 -16.68
N SER A 125 -1.12 -6.43 -17.26
CA SER A 125 -2.30 -7.04 -17.88
C SER A 125 -3.10 -7.98 -16.98
N VAL A 126 -2.46 -8.58 -15.96
CA VAL A 126 -3.16 -9.49 -15.02
C VAL A 126 -4.20 -8.74 -14.17
N THR A 127 -5.37 -9.34 -13.99
CA THR A 127 -6.50 -8.73 -13.28
C THR A 127 -6.93 -9.49 -12.04
N SER A 128 -6.40 -10.70 -11.83
CA SER A 128 -6.69 -11.54 -10.67
C SER A 128 -5.48 -12.33 -10.20
N ILE A 129 -5.51 -12.83 -8.96
CA ILE A 129 -4.50 -13.78 -8.46
C ILE A 129 -4.53 -15.08 -9.26
N GLU A 130 -5.71 -15.51 -9.72
CA GLU A 130 -5.85 -16.68 -10.59
C GLU A 130 -5.13 -16.48 -11.93
N ASP A 131 -5.21 -15.29 -12.52
CA ASP A 131 -4.46 -14.93 -13.73
C ASP A 131 -2.96 -15.09 -13.47
N VAL A 132 -2.45 -14.58 -12.33
CA VAL A 132 -1.02 -14.72 -11.98
C VAL A 132 -0.61 -16.19 -11.80
N LEU A 133 -1.48 -17.02 -11.23
CA LEU A 133 -1.18 -18.44 -11.00
C LEU A 133 -1.19 -19.26 -12.30
N THR A 134 -2.05 -18.89 -13.25
CA THR A 134 -2.24 -19.55 -14.55
C THR A 134 -1.35 -18.97 -15.65
N CYS A 135 -0.85 -17.74 -15.51
CA CYS A 135 0.03 -17.10 -16.48
C CYS A 135 1.34 -17.89 -16.60
N THR A 136 1.61 -18.38 -17.81
CA THR A 136 2.90 -18.96 -18.16
C THR A 136 3.87 -17.84 -18.50
N ALA A 137 5.03 -17.84 -17.83
CA ALA A 137 6.17 -17.01 -18.24
C ALA A 137 6.68 -17.42 -19.63
#